data_AF-A0A2V8FTZ4-F1
#
_entry.id   AF-A0A2V8FTZ4-F1
#
_cell.length_a   1.000
_cell.length_b   1.000
_cell.length_c   1.000
_cell.angle_alpha   90.00
_cell.angle_beta   90.00
_cell.angle_gamma   90.00
#
_symmetry.space_group_name_H-M   'P 1'
#
loop_
_entity.id
_entity.type
_entity.pdbx_description
1 polymer ?
#
loop_
_entity_poly.entity_id
_entity_poly.type
_entity_poly.pdbx_seq_one_letter_code
_entity_poly.pdbx_strand_id
1 'polypeptide(L)'
;MSHAWSADEIKRVGYRAIDLIAEHLTSLRDKPVFQPFPQERATAYMNAPPPEMGQSADEILAAFERDIAPYPFGNGHPRFYGWVNSPPVV
;
A
#
# COMPACT_ATOMS: atom_id res chain seq x y z
N MET A 1 -17.30 4.00 -22.85
CA MET A 1 -15.85 4.18 -22.74
C MET A 1 -15.21 2.80 -22.65
N SER A 2 -14.17 2.53 -23.44
CA SER A 2 -13.45 1.25 -23.36
C SER A 2 -12.66 1.23 -22.05
N HIS A 3 -13.00 0.31 -21.16
CA HIS A 3 -12.31 0.10 -19.88
C HIS A 3 -11.10 -0.85 -20.03
N ALA A 4 -10.68 -1.12 -21.26
CA ALA A 4 -9.62 -2.09 -21.53
C ALA A 4 -8.26 -1.39 -21.44
N TRP A 5 -7.46 -1.79 -20.45
CA TRP A 5 -6.05 -1.42 -20.39
C TRP A 5 -5.28 -2.12 -21.52
N SER A 6 -4.37 -1.41 -22.15
CA SER A 6 -3.38 -2.02 -23.04
C SER A 6 -2.38 -2.88 -22.25
N ALA A 7 -1.70 -3.79 -22.95
CA ALA A 7 -0.65 -4.59 -22.34
C ALA A 7 0.48 -3.71 -21.76
N ASP A 8 0.79 -2.58 -22.40
CA ASP A 8 1.84 -1.67 -21.95
C ASP A 8 1.42 -0.90 -20.69
N GLU A 9 0.16 -0.49 -20.58
CA GLU A 9 -0.39 0.12 -19.36
C GLU A 9 -0.38 -0.86 -18.18
N ILE A 10 -0.80 -2.11 -18.41
CA ILE A 10 -0.75 -3.17 -17.39
C ILE A 10 0.68 -3.39 -16.91
N LYS A 11 1.64 -3.51 -17.83
CA LYS A 11 3.06 -3.67 -17.47
C LYS A 11 3.59 -2.48 -16.69
N ARG A 12 3.33 -1.25 -17.16
CA ARG A 12 3.83 -0.02 -16.53
C ARG A 12 3.35 0.12 -15.09
N VAL A 13 2.04 -0.04 -14.86
CA VAL A 13 1.46 0.03 -13.50
C VAL A 13 1.92 -1.15 -12.66
N GLY A 14 1.97 -2.35 -13.25
CA GLY A 14 2.46 -3.56 -12.58
C GLY A 14 3.89 -3.42 -12.09
N TYR A 15 4.81 -2.91 -12.90
CA TYR A 15 6.20 -2.67 -12.49
C TYR A 15 6.29 -1.66 -11.35
N ARG A 16 5.48 -0.58 -11.37
CA ARG A 16 5.44 0.36 -10.24
C ARG A 16 4.96 -0.31 -8.95
N ALA A 17 3.95 -1.18 -9.03
CA ALA A 17 3.49 -1.93 -7.86
C ALA A 17 4.56 -2.92 -7.35
N ILE A 18 5.29 -3.58 -8.26
CA ILE A 18 6.41 -4.45 -7.89
C ILE A 18 7.53 -3.67 -7.20
N ASP A 19 7.87 -2.47 -7.67
CA ASP A 19 8.87 -1.62 -7.02
C ASP A 19 8.47 -1.29 -5.58
N LEU A 20 7.19 -0.94 -5.34
CA LEU A 20 6.67 -0.67 -4.00
C LEU A 20 6.73 -1.91 -3.08
N ILE A 21 6.41 -3.10 -3.61
CA ILE A 21 6.48 -4.36 -2.87
C ILE A 21 7.93 -4.69 -2.52
N ALA A 22 8.84 -4.60 -3.49
CA ALA A 22 10.25 -4.87 -3.29
C ALA A 22 10.86 -3.93 -2.24
N GLU A 23 10.60 -2.63 -2.36
CA GLU A 23 11.04 -1.62 -1.39
C GLU A 23 10.45 -1.91 0.00
N HIS A 24 9.16 -2.23 0.10
CA HIS A 24 8.53 -2.56 1.37
C HIS A 24 9.22 -3.76 2.05
N LEU A 25 9.31 -4.90 1.36
CA LEU A 25 9.81 -6.14 1.93
C LEU A 25 11.29 -6.09 2.28
N THR A 26 12.09 -5.36 1.51
CA THR A 26 13.55 -5.28 1.72
C THR A 26 13.94 -4.26 2.79
N SER A 27 13.11 -3.26 3.09
CA SER A 27 13.37 -2.22 4.11
C SER A 27 12.75 -2.51 5.48
N LEU A 28 12.02 -3.63 5.67
CA LEU A 28 11.29 -3.93 6.92
C LEU A 28 12.18 -3.91 8.17
N ARG A 29 13.44 -4.32 8.06
CA ARG A 29 14.37 -4.38 9.19
C ARG A 29 14.73 -3.00 9.75
N ASP A 30 14.65 -1.98 8.90
CA ASP A 30 15.03 -0.60 9.21
C ASP A 30 13.84 0.24 9.67
N LYS A 31 12.63 -0.34 9.68
CA LYS A 31 11.38 0.31 10.05
C LYS A 31 10.90 -0.14 11.44
N PRO A 32 10.01 0.62 12.11
CA PRO A 32 9.34 0.16 13.32
C PRO A 32 8.59 -1.16 13.08
N VAL A 33 8.53 -2.02 14.09
CA VAL A 33 7.74 -3.27 14.02
C VAL A 33 6.27 -2.99 13.74
N PHE A 34 5.72 -1.96 14.38
CA PHE A 34 4.35 -1.52 14.20
C PHE A 34 4.28 -0.01 14.42
N GLN A 35 3.50 0.68 13.60
CA GLN A 35 3.14 2.07 13.80
C GLN A 35 1.62 2.20 13.60
N PRO A 36 0.88 2.71 14.60
CA PRO A 36 -0.55 2.86 14.46
C PRO A 36 -0.88 3.86 13.35
N PHE A 37 -1.92 3.55 12.58
CA PHE A 37 -2.43 4.47 11.58
C PHE A 37 -3.01 5.73 12.26
N PRO A 38 -2.75 6.96 11.77
CA PRO A 38 -3.24 8.17 12.40
C PRO A 38 -4.77 8.24 12.43
N GLN A 39 -5.35 8.40 13.62
CA GLN A 39 -6.81 8.39 13.81
C GLN A 39 -7.50 9.47 12.97
N GLU A 40 -6.93 10.67 12.90
CA GLU A 40 -7.46 11.79 12.09
C GLU A 40 -7.55 11.43 10.61
N ARG A 41 -6.54 10.72 10.07
CA ARG A 41 -6.58 10.22 8.70
C ARG A 41 -7.64 9.13 8.54
N ALA A 42 -7.78 8.23 9.51
CA ALA A 42 -8.80 7.17 9.44
C ALA A 42 -10.20 7.79 9.39
N THR A 43 -10.46 8.76 10.26
CA THR A 43 -11.72 9.51 10.27
C THR A 43 -11.95 10.26 8.96
N ALA A 44 -10.91 10.90 8.40
CA ALA A 44 -11.03 11.57 7.10
C ALA A 44 -11.39 10.61 5.97
N TYR A 45 -10.72 9.45 5.86
CA TYR A 45 -11.02 8.44 4.84
C TYR A 45 -12.41 7.83 5.01
N MET A 46 -12.81 7.51 6.23
CA MET A 46 -14.12 6.90 6.51
C MET A 46 -15.30 7.84 6.20
N ASN A 47 -15.08 9.15 6.30
CA ASN A 47 -16.11 10.16 6.05
C ASN A 47 -16.04 10.76 4.63
N ALA A 48 -15.01 10.45 3.85
CA ALA A 48 -14.89 10.93 2.48
C ALA A 48 -15.92 10.22 1.58
N PRO A 49 -16.71 10.95 0.77
CA PRO A 49 -17.56 10.30 -0.21
C PRO A 49 -16.69 9.59 -1.27
N PRO A 50 -17.19 8.49 -1.88
CA PRO A 50 -16.54 7.90 -3.03
C PRO A 50 -16.35 8.94 -4.15
N PRO A 51 -15.24 8.89 -4.90
CA PRO A 51 -15.00 9.86 -5.97
C PRO A 51 -16.05 9.71 -7.08
N GLU A 52 -16.59 10.83 -7.55
CA GLU A 52 -17.58 10.86 -8.66
C GLU A 52 -16.95 10.53 -10.01
N MET A 53 -15.64 10.74 -10.13
CA MET A 53 -14.85 10.49 -11.34
C MET A 53 -13.73 9.49 -11.03
N GLY A 54 -13.39 8.67 -12.03
CA GLY A 54 -12.24 7.77 -11.93
C GLY A 54 -10.93 8.53 -11.74
N GLN A 55 -10.02 7.94 -10.98
CA GLN A 55 -8.64 8.42 -10.81
C GLN A 55 -7.70 7.54 -11.62
N SER A 56 -6.56 8.10 -12.04
CA SER A 56 -5.51 7.32 -12.69
C SER A 56 -4.87 6.34 -11.70
N ALA A 57 -4.34 5.22 -12.21
CA ALA A 57 -3.60 4.27 -11.39
C ALA A 57 -2.39 4.92 -10.69
N ASP A 58 -1.77 5.93 -11.33
CA ASP A 58 -0.61 6.63 -10.80
C ASP A 58 -0.98 7.49 -9.58
N GLU A 59 -2.11 8.19 -9.63
CA GLU A 59 -2.64 8.97 -8.50
C GLU A 59 -2.98 8.05 -7.32
N ILE A 60 -3.58 6.89 -7.60
CA ILE A 60 -3.93 5.91 -6.57
C ILE A 60 -2.67 5.32 -5.92
N LEU A 61 -1.67 4.92 -6.71
CA LEU A 61 -0.42 4.37 -6.17
C LEU A 61 0.36 5.43 -5.38
N ALA A 62 0.39 6.68 -5.84
CA ALA A 62 1.02 7.78 -5.10
C ALA A 62 0.32 8.06 -3.76
N ALA A 63 -1.01 8.02 -3.74
CA ALA A 63 -1.79 8.15 -2.50
C ALA A 63 -1.52 6.98 -1.54
N PHE A 64 -1.47 5.75 -2.06
CA PHE A 64 -1.13 4.56 -1.26
C PHE A 64 0.26 4.70 -0.62
N GLU A 65 1.28 5.04 -1.41
CA GLU A 65 2.66 5.17 -0.96
C GLU A 65 2.80 6.24 0.15
N ARG A 66 2.09 7.37 0.00
CA ARG A 66 2.11 8.48 0.97
C ARG A 66 1.32 8.17 2.24
N ASP A 67 0.11 7.63 2.09
CA ASP A 67 -0.87 7.65 3.16
C ASP A 67 -1.05 6.30 3.86
N ILE A 68 -0.85 5.18 3.15
CA ILE A 68 -1.14 3.83 3.65
C ILE A 68 0.13 3.02 3.91
N ALA A 69 1.06 2.98 2.94
CA ALA A 69 2.28 2.17 3.00
C ALA A 69 3.16 2.38 4.25
N PRO A 70 3.21 3.57 4.89
CA PRO A 70 4.00 3.77 6.11
C PRO A 70 3.46 3.05 7.35
N TYR A 71 2.22 2.53 7.30
CA TYR A 71 1.51 1.98 8.47
C TYR A 71 1.14 0.51 8.31
N PRO A 72 2.10 -0.40 8.04
CA PRO A 72 1.81 -1.82 7.96
C PRO A 72 1.41 -2.36 9.35
N PHE A 73 0.62 -3.43 9.35
CA PHE A 73 0.24 -4.13 10.58
C PHE A 73 1.44 -4.71 11.35
N GLY A 74 2.57 -4.93 10.66
CA GLY A 74 3.84 -5.32 11.27
C GLY A 74 4.18 -6.81 11.16
N ASN A 75 3.24 -7.66 10.76
CA ASN A 75 3.42 -9.12 10.68
C ASN A 75 4.53 -9.60 9.73
N GLY A 76 4.99 -8.76 8.80
CA GLY A 76 6.17 -9.07 7.97
C GLY A 76 7.52 -8.76 8.64
N HIS A 77 7.55 -7.96 9.71
CA HIS A 77 8.81 -7.58 10.33
C HIS A 77 9.43 -8.78 11.09
N PRO A 78 10.74 -9.08 10.95
CA PRO A 78 11.42 -10.17 11.68
C PRO A 78 11.38 -10.15 13.22
N ARG A 79 10.82 -9.09 13.81
CA ARG A 79 10.72 -8.86 15.26
C ARG A 79 9.25 -8.77 15.71
N PHE A 80 8.31 -9.12 14.83
CA PHE A 80 6.91 -9.23 15.18
C PHE A 80 6.63 -10.64 15.72
N TYR A 81 6.31 -10.73 17.01
CA TYR A 81 6.08 -12.00 17.72
C TYR A 81 4.64 -12.14 18.24
N GLY A 82 3.71 -11.35 17.71
CA GLY A 82 2.31 -11.33 18.13
C GLY A 82 1.43 -12.26 17.30
N TRP A 83 0.56 -13.03 17.97
CA TRP A 83 -0.45 -13.89 17.35
C TRP A 83 0.13 -14.94 16.38
N VAL A 84 -0.76 -15.68 15.70
CA VAL A 84 -0.42 -16.56 14.58
C VAL A 84 -0.98 -15.91 13.31
N ASN A 85 -0.14 -15.16 12.61
CA ASN A 85 -0.47 -14.47 11.35
C ASN A 85 0.49 -14.91 10.26
N SER A 86 -0.01 -15.09 9.03
CA SER A 86 0.86 -15.38 7.87
C SER A 86 1.71 -14.14 7.55
N PRO A 87 3.05 -14.20 7.70
CA PRO A 87 3.90 -13.10 7.23
C PRO A 87 3.99 -13.16 5.69
N PRO A 88 4.12 -12.02 4.99
CA PRO A 88 4.65 -12.04 3.63
C PRO A 88 6.06 -12.63 3.67
N VAL A 89 6.37 -13.53 2.73
CA VAL A 89 7.70 -14.14 2.62
C VAL A 89 8.49 -13.50 1.48
N VAL A 90 9.78 -13.30 1.71
CA VAL A 90 10.81 -13.24 0.65
C VAL A 90 11.58 -14.55 0.70
#